data_AF-A0A535US07-F1
#
_entry.id   AF-A0A535US07-F1
#
_cell.length_a   1.000
_cell.length_b   1.000
_cell.length_c   1.000
_cell.angle_alpha   90.00
_cell.angle_beta   90.00
_cell.angle_gamma   90.00
#
_symmetry.space_group_name_H-M   'P 1'
#
loop_
_entity.id
_entity.type
_entity.pdbx_description
1 polymer ?
#
loop_
_entity_poly.entity_id
_entity_poly.type
_entity_poly.pdbx_seq_one_letter_code
_entity_poly.pdbx_strand_id
1 'polypeptide(L)'
;MAPPYDRMTIITYGGVLGPPPGGELAVPFTQLTTVDSRGDVSNRMGANLHHPRWFVSGVSLPDGRILALNGADKDEVIDPGSERAVRTPELYDPATNTWTDVASESRDRTYHNSAVLLPDGRVLSGGHSPIPASYGAHHTVVPGVTANNDKDPSFQIWSPPYLYYGPRPRITHAPHAVAWGSTFSINVDDPAAIKQVVAMRTPSQQHVNDNDTRTLELAFTQTGPHTLTVTAPPTGVVAPPGTYYLFVNRQNPKGLTPSVARIFFIGSTSDNREAVQPMPDDPAPAHGGSAAPVKDDSYQATYLGAAGQQADRSISAAVSNRPVATLASRLSGLVRATTGGASVAVATLLLALALGLGIRARRWVVRRVRG
;
A
#
# COMPACT_ATOMS: atom_id res chain seq x y z
N MET A 1 7.92 -13.54 -33.18
CA MET A 1 8.59 -12.21 -33.09
C MET A 1 8.69 -11.87 -31.62
N ALA A 2 9.87 -11.46 -31.13
CA ALA A 2 9.98 -10.88 -29.79
C ALA A 2 9.07 -9.64 -29.71
N PRO A 3 8.42 -9.35 -28.57
CA PRO A 3 7.76 -8.06 -28.44
C PRO A 3 8.88 -7.01 -28.41
N PRO A 4 8.83 -5.96 -29.25
CA PRO A 4 9.79 -4.90 -29.11
C PRO A 4 9.54 -4.25 -27.75
N TYR A 5 10.47 -4.41 -26.80
CA TYR A 5 10.51 -3.58 -25.59
C TYR A 5 11.02 -2.19 -26.00
N ASP A 6 10.18 -1.48 -26.75
CA ASP A 6 10.50 -0.19 -27.36
C ASP A 6 10.12 0.99 -26.47
N ARG A 7 9.37 0.73 -25.40
CA ARG A 7 8.97 1.72 -24.41
C ARG A 7 8.87 1.11 -23.02
N MET A 8 9.11 1.97 -22.03
CA MET A 8 8.77 1.75 -20.63
C MET A 8 7.89 2.90 -20.17
N THR A 9 6.81 2.61 -19.47
CA THR A 9 5.99 3.63 -18.81
C THR A 9 6.07 3.47 -17.30
N ILE A 10 6.46 4.55 -16.62
CA ILE A 10 6.46 4.69 -15.17
C ILE A 10 5.25 5.53 -14.80
N ILE A 11 4.46 5.05 -13.85
CA ILE A 11 3.40 5.85 -13.24
C ILE A 11 3.90 6.38 -11.90
N THR A 12 3.67 7.66 -11.64
CA THR A 12 3.82 8.26 -10.32
C THR A 12 2.49 8.85 -9.90
N TYR A 13 2.14 8.71 -8.62
CA TYR A 13 0.90 9.24 -8.09
C TYR A 13 1.02 9.52 -6.60
N GLY A 14 0.20 10.45 -6.10
CA GLY A 14 0.23 10.80 -4.69
C GLY A 14 1.47 11.61 -4.32
N GLY A 15 1.89 11.47 -3.07
CA GLY A 15 3.03 12.18 -2.50
C GLY A 15 2.69 13.62 -2.12
N VAL A 16 3.70 14.48 -2.16
CA VAL A 16 3.65 15.87 -1.70
C VAL A 16 4.42 16.79 -2.63
N LEU A 17 4.15 18.09 -2.56
CA LEU A 17 4.88 19.10 -3.35
C LEU A 17 6.14 19.56 -2.63
N GLY A 18 7.21 19.85 -3.38
CA GLY A 18 8.44 20.45 -2.85
C GLY A 18 9.59 19.44 -2.66
N PRO A 19 10.78 19.92 -2.29
CA PRO A 19 11.95 19.07 -2.10
C PRO A 19 11.77 18.17 -0.87
N PRO A 20 12.36 16.96 -0.84
CA PRO A 20 12.25 16.04 0.30
C PRO A 20 12.56 16.72 1.65
N PRO A 21 11.76 16.50 2.70
CA PRO A 21 10.65 15.53 2.78
C PRO A 21 9.36 15.97 2.06
N GLY A 22 9.30 17.20 1.54
CA GLY A 22 8.17 17.79 0.85
C GLY A 22 7.32 18.68 1.76
N GLY A 23 6.21 19.19 1.22
CA GLY A 23 5.20 19.94 1.97
C GLY A 23 4.27 19.02 2.77
N GLU A 24 3.48 19.61 3.66
CA GLU A 24 2.67 18.85 4.62
C GLU A 24 1.48 18.12 3.99
N LEU A 25 0.92 18.63 2.89
CA LEU A 25 -0.34 18.13 2.34
C LEU A 25 -0.12 17.16 1.19
N ALA A 26 -0.83 16.04 1.25
CA ALA A 26 -0.86 15.09 0.16
C ALA A 26 -1.47 15.71 -1.12
N VAL A 27 -0.95 15.32 -2.28
CA VAL A 27 -1.51 15.70 -3.58
C VAL A 27 -2.13 14.49 -4.29
N PRO A 28 -3.12 14.69 -5.16
CA PRO A 28 -3.77 13.60 -5.88
C PRO A 28 -3.18 13.36 -7.29
N PHE A 29 -2.13 14.09 -7.67
CA PHE A 29 -1.66 14.10 -9.05
C PHE A 29 -1.13 12.74 -9.48
N THR A 30 -1.42 12.36 -10.72
CA THR A 30 -0.86 11.16 -11.37
C THR A 30 -0.13 11.57 -12.63
N GLN A 31 1.13 11.15 -12.80
CA GLN A 31 1.92 11.36 -14.01
C GLN A 31 2.31 10.01 -14.63
N LEU A 32 2.25 9.95 -15.94
CA LEU A 32 2.80 8.87 -16.74
C LEU A 32 4.06 9.39 -17.44
N THR A 33 5.20 8.82 -17.10
CA THR A 33 6.49 9.10 -17.73
C THR A 33 6.83 7.93 -18.64
N THR A 34 6.93 8.17 -19.94
CA THR A 34 7.32 7.16 -20.92
C THR A 34 8.73 7.44 -21.42
N VAL A 35 9.56 6.40 -21.40
CA VAL A 35 10.91 6.39 -21.99
C VAL A 35 10.88 5.43 -23.18
N ASP A 36 11.22 5.91 -24.37
CA ASP A 36 11.30 5.05 -25.56
C ASP A 36 12.70 4.45 -25.76
N SER A 37 12.85 3.58 -26.75
CA SER A 37 14.11 2.89 -27.07
C SER A 37 15.24 3.80 -27.55
N ARG A 38 14.93 5.05 -27.92
CA ARG A 38 15.93 6.08 -28.27
C ARG A 38 16.36 6.89 -27.05
N GLY A 39 15.72 6.67 -25.90
CA GLY A 39 15.93 7.42 -24.67
C GLY A 39 15.09 8.70 -24.59
N ASP A 40 14.14 8.91 -25.51
CA ASP A 40 13.27 10.07 -25.47
C ASP A 40 12.28 9.92 -24.29
N VAL A 41 12.20 10.97 -23.47
CA VAL A 41 11.32 11.00 -22.28
C VAL A 41 10.13 11.90 -22.57
N SER A 42 8.92 11.37 -22.35
CA SER A 42 7.67 12.14 -22.43
C SER A 42 6.88 12.01 -21.13
N ASN A 43 6.27 13.10 -20.69
CA ASN A 43 5.44 13.15 -19.50
C ASN A 43 4.01 13.53 -19.88
N ARG A 44 3.04 12.80 -19.33
CA ARG A 44 1.62 13.08 -19.50
C ARG A 44 0.91 13.01 -18.16
N MET A 45 0.03 13.97 -17.89
CA MET A 45 -0.84 13.91 -16.72
C MET A 45 -1.93 12.85 -16.92
N GLY A 46 -2.10 12.01 -15.91
CA GLY A 46 -3.17 11.02 -15.80
C GLY A 46 -4.37 11.59 -15.04
N ALA A 47 -5.38 10.75 -14.80
CA ALA A 47 -6.46 11.08 -13.88
C ALA A 47 -5.92 11.20 -12.46
N ASN A 48 -6.43 12.16 -11.69
CA ASN A 48 -6.09 12.32 -10.29
C ASN A 48 -6.67 11.18 -9.45
N LEU A 49 -5.98 10.81 -8.37
CA LEU A 49 -6.56 10.05 -7.28
C LEU A 49 -7.81 10.78 -6.75
N HIS A 50 -8.83 10.03 -6.38
CA HIS A 50 -9.99 10.55 -5.66
C HIS A 50 -9.62 10.99 -4.25
N HIS A 51 -8.66 10.30 -3.63
CA HIS A 51 -8.16 10.60 -2.30
C HIS A 51 -6.66 10.94 -2.38
N PRO A 52 -6.25 12.19 -2.11
CA PRO A 52 -4.83 12.55 -2.01
C PRO A 52 -4.13 11.71 -0.95
N ARG A 53 -2.94 11.16 -1.26
CA ARG A 53 -2.19 10.27 -0.34
C ARG A 53 -0.72 10.60 -0.30
N TRP A 54 -0.22 10.92 0.89
CA TRP A 54 1.17 10.71 1.26
C TRP A 54 1.33 9.28 1.79
N PHE A 55 2.55 8.76 1.88
CA PHE A 55 2.85 7.38 2.29
C PHE A 55 2.12 6.27 1.53
N VAL A 56 1.70 6.55 0.29
CA VAL A 56 1.00 5.59 -0.57
C VAL A 56 1.88 4.38 -0.87
N SER A 57 1.30 3.19 -0.82
CA SER A 57 1.89 1.99 -1.38
C SER A 57 1.30 1.70 -2.75
N GLY A 58 2.17 1.27 -3.67
CA GLY A 58 1.81 0.98 -5.04
C GLY A 58 2.09 -0.45 -5.42
N VAL A 59 1.08 -1.16 -5.92
CA VAL A 59 1.20 -2.57 -6.30
C VAL A 59 0.72 -2.78 -7.73
N SER A 60 1.65 -3.11 -8.63
CA SER A 60 1.33 -3.59 -9.97
C SER A 60 0.63 -4.94 -9.90
N LEU A 61 -0.41 -5.14 -10.70
CA LEU A 61 -1.17 -6.38 -10.76
C LEU A 61 -0.89 -7.14 -12.08
N PRO A 62 -1.10 -8.48 -12.12
CA PRO A 62 -0.82 -9.29 -13.30
C PRO A 62 -1.62 -8.93 -14.55
N ASP A 63 -2.77 -8.26 -14.38
CA ASP A 63 -3.62 -7.82 -15.49
C ASP A 63 -3.31 -6.39 -15.98
N GLY A 64 -2.20 -5.81 -15.52
CA GLY A 64 -1.71 -4.49 -15.95
C GLY A 64 -2.29 -3.32 -15.16
N ARG A 65 -3.26 -3.54 -14.26
CA ARG A 65 -3.77 -2.51 -13.36
C ARG A 65 -2.82 -2.26 -12.18
N ILE A 66 -2.95 -1.11 -11.53
CA ILE A 66 -2.12 -0.72 -10.38
C ILE A 66 -3.03 -0.39 -9.20
N LEU A 67 -2.76 -0.98 -8.04
CA LEU A 67 -3.45 -0.66 -6.80
C LEU A 67 -2.66 0.39 -6.02
N ALA A 68 -3.30 1.52 -5.73
CA ALA A 68 -2.86 2.47 -4.72
C ALA A 68 -3.61 2.19 -3.41
N LEU A 69 -2.88 1.96 -2.33
CA LEU A 69 -3.45 1.69 -1.01
C LEU A 69 -2.57 2.28 0.09
N ASN A 70 -3.04 2.24 1.33
CA ASN A 70 -2.40 2.89 2.46
C ASN A 70 -2.26 4.41 2.26
N GLY A 71 -1.58 5.04 3.21
CA GLY A 71 -1.26 6.46 3.20
C GLY A 71 -2.21 7.32 4.01
N ALA A 72 -1.90 8.61 4.05
CA ALA A 72 -2.64 9.63 4.78
C ALA A 72 -2.79 10.92 3.95
N ASP A 73 -3.72 11.78 4.35
CA ASP A 73 -3.97 13.08 3.71
C ASP A 73 -2.85 14.12 3.95
N LYS A 74 -1.95 13.89 4.91
CA LYS A 74 -0.83 14.78 5.24
C LYS A 74 0.32 14.09 5.98
N ASP A 75 1.39 14.85 6.25
CA ASP A 75 2.55 14.37 7.01
C ASP A 75 2.15 14.03 8.43
N GLU A 76 2.55 12.87 8.89
CA GLU A 76 2.52 12.52 10.31
C GLU A 76 3.88 12.68 10.97
N VAL A 77 4.94 12.98 10.22
CA VAL A 77 6.25 13.25 10.82
C VAL A 77 6.28 14.68 11.36
N ILE A 78 5.79 15.67 10.61
CA ILE A 78 5.76 17.07 11.09
C ILE A 78 4.77 17.26 12.24
N ASP A 79 3.58 16.65 12.17
CA ASP A 79 2.54 16.73 13.22
C ASP A 79 1.88 15.35 13.49
N PRO A 80 2.55 14.47 14.27
CA PRO A 80 2.10 13.09 14.46
C PRO A 80 0.71 12.95 15.07
N GLY A 81 -0.13 12.13 14.45
CA GLY A 81 -1.51 11.86 14.84
C GLY A 81 -2.51 12.89 14.31
N SER A 82 -2.04 13.94 13.63
CA SER A 82 -2.93 14.94 13.05
C SER A 82 -3.53 14.47 11.72
N GLU A 83 -2.87 13.52 11.06
CA GLU A 83 -3.22 12.94 9.77
C GLU A 83 -4.50 12.12 9.80
N ARG A 84 -5.13 11.96 8.63
CA ARG A 84 -6.25 11.05 8.43
C ARG A 84 -5.82 9.97 7.46
N ALA A 85 -5.78 8.75 7.95
CA ALA A 85 -5.50 7.59 7.12
C ALA A 85 -6.53 7.45 6.00
N VAL A 86 -6.05 7.16 4.79
CA VAL A 86 -6.90 6.99 3.61
C VAL A 86 -7.22 5.51 3.42
N ARG A 87 -8.31 5.05 4.05
CA ARG A 87 -8.68 3.63 4.09
C ARG A 87 -9.17 3.05 2.78
N THR A 88 -9.62 3.83 1.82
CA THR A 88 -10.28 3.29 0.61
C THR A 88 -9.25 3.14 -0.50
N PRO A 89 -8.73 1.96 -0.86
CA PRO A 89 -7.76 1.85 -1.96
C PRO A 89 -8.38 2.24 -3.30
N GLU A 90 -7.51 2.55 -4.26
CA GLU A 90 -7.91 2.95 -5.61
C GLU A 90 -7.18 2.09 -6.64
N LEU A 91 -7.94 1.59 -7.62
CA LEU A 91 -7.42 0.76 -8.71
C LEU A 91 -7.30 1.62 -9.97
N TYR A 92 -6.08 1.82 -10.45
CA TYR A 92 -5.79 2.48 -11.71
C TYR A 92 -5.89 1.50 -12.88
N ASP A 93 -6.66 1.88 -13.88
CA ASP A 93 -6.70 1.22 -15.19
C ASP A 93 -6.00 2.10 -16.24
N PRO A 94 -4.80 1.71 -16.71
CA PRO A 94 -4.08 2.44 -17.75
C PRO A 94 -4.82 2.52 -19.09
N ALA A 95 -5.69 1.56 -19.41
CA ALA A 95 -6.41 1.52 -20.69
C ALA A 95 -7.48 2.61 -20.76
N THR A 96 -8.13 2.91 -19.64
CA THR A 96 -9.15 3.94 -19.53
C THR A 96 -8.63 5.24 -18.91
N ASN A 97 -7.41 5.22 -18.35
CA ASN A 97 -6.83 6.31 -17.57
C ASN A 97 -7.78 6.75 -16.44
N THR A 98 -8.25 5.80 -15.64
CA THR A 98 -9.18 6.05 -14.53
C THR A 98 -8.71 5.43 -13.23
N TRP A 99 -9.02 6.08 -12.12
CA TRP A 99 -8.96 5.50 -10.78
C TRP A 99 -10.36 5.08 -10.36
N THR A 100 -10.47 3.93 -9.71
CA THR A 100 -11.74 3.42 -9.17
C THR A 100 -11.55 3.00 -7.73
N ASP A 101 -12.37 3.54 -6.82
CA ASP A 101 -12.40 3.12 -5.43
C ASP A 101 -12.76 1.63 -5.32
N VAL A 102 -12.01 0.90 -4.49
CA VAL A 102 -12.29 -0.51 -4.17
C VAL A 102 -12.56 -0.69 -2.68
N ALA A 103 -12.81 -1.93 -2.24
CA ALA A 103 -13.15 -2.23 -0.86
C ALA A 103 -12.14 -1.64 0.14
N SER A 104 -12.64 -0.88 1.11
CA SER A 104 -11.82 -0.19 2.12
C SER A 104 -11.08 -1.16 3.05
N GLU A 105 -9.89 -0.73 3.47
CA GLU A 105 -9.07 -1.37 4.48
C GLU A 105 -9.73 -1.26 5.87
N SER A 106 -9.56 -2.30 6.69
CA SER A 106 -10.09 -2.32 8.07
C SER A 106 -9.19 -1.62 9.08
N ARG A 107 -7.95 -1.31 8.69
CA ARG A 107 -6.92 -0.73 9.55
C ARG A 107 -6.40 0.55 8.92
N ASP A 108 -6.04 1.50 9.77
CA ASP A 108 -5.31 2.70 9.35
C ASP A 108 -3.86 2.31 9.09
N ARG A 109 -3.37 2.61 7.89
CA ARG A 109 -2.00 2.27 7.48
C ARG A 109 -1.35 3.49 6.85
N THR A 110 -0.64 4.25 7.66
CA THR A 110 0.04 5.48 7.25
C THR A 110 1.55 5.25 7.15
N TYR A 111 2.45 5.90 7.89
CA TYR A 111 3.89 5.67 7.75
C TYR A 111 4.32 4.25 8.18
N HIS A 112 5.45 3.80 7.63
CA HIS A 112 5.98 2.43 7.77
C HIS A 112 4.98 1.30 7.43
N ASN A 113 4.07 1.57 6.49
CA ASN A 113 3.29 0.51 5.84
C ASN A 113 4.11 -0.16 4.72
N SER A 114 3.70 -1.36 4.33
CA SER A 114 4.14 -2.06 3.13
C SER A 114 2.95 -2.76 2.46
N ALA A 115 2.98 -2.85 1.13
CA ALA A 115 2.06 -3.68 0.38
C ALA A 115 2.75 -4.42 -0.77
N VAL A 116 2.45 -5.70 -0.93
CA VAL A 116 3.12 -6.54 -1.93
C VAL A 116 2.15 -7.46 -2.65
N LEU A 117 2.40 -7.67 -3.95
CA LEU A 117 1.71 -8.69 -4.74
C LEU A 117 2.13 -10.08 -4.24
N LEU A 118 1.16 -10.93 -3.94
CA LEU A 118 1.38 -12.33 -3.60
C LEU A 118 1.39 -13.19 -4.88
N PRO A 119 2.08 -14.36 -4.86
CA PRO A 119 2.14 -15.25 -6.02
C PRO A 119 0.78 -15.78 -6.50
N ASP A 120 -0.25 -15.75 -5.65
CA ASP A 120 -1.60 -16.15 -6.02
C ASP A 120 -2.44 -15.00 -6.59
N GLY A 121 -1.85 -13.84 -6.88
CA GLY A 121 -2.55 -12.68 -7.44
C GLY A 121 -3.40 -11.92 -6.41
N ARG A 122 -3.21 -12.14 -5.11
CA ARG A 122 -3.77 -11.25 -4.07
C ARG A 122 -2.74 -10.20 -3.66
N VAL A 123 -3.17 -9.20 -2.90
CA VAL A 123 -2.27 -8.18 -2.35
C VAL A 123 -2.25 -8.27 -0.84
N LEU A 124 -1.08 -8.40 -0.25
CA LEU A 124 -0.89 -8.23 1.18
C LEU A 124 -0.65 -6.75 1.47
N SER A 125 -1.37 -6.18 2.43
CA SER A 125 -1.13 -4.85 3.00
C SER A 125 -0.87 -5.01 4.49
N GLY A 126 0.24 -4.48 5.00
CA GLY A 126 0.71 -4.76 6.34
C GLY A 126 1.58 -3.66 6.93
N GLY A 127 1.74 -3.70 8.24
CA GLY A 127 2.51 -2.72 8.99
C GLY A 127 1.85 -1.35 9.08
N HIS A 128 2.16 -0.68 10.18
CA HIS A 128 2.02 0.74 10.41
C HIS A 128 2.85 1.05 11.66
N SER A 129 3.72 2.05 11.57
CA SER A 129 4.46 2.52 12.74
C SER A 129 4.81 3.98 12.51
N PRO A 130 4.13 4.91 13.19
CA PRO A 130 4.48 6.32 13.09
C PRO A 130 5.84 6.59 13.73
N ILE A 131 6.46 7.70 13.35
CA ILE A 131 7.65 8.22 14.04
C ILE A 131 7.14 9.20 15.12
N PRO A 132 7.14 8.82 16.41
CA PRO A 132 6.60 9.66 17.49
C PRO A 132 7.50 10.85 17.85
N ALA A 133 8.51 11.10 17.03
CA ALA A 133 9.64 11.95 17.36
C ALA A 133 9.75 13.18 16.46
N SER A 134 8.87 13.49 15.51
CA SER A 134 8.94 14.74 14.71
C SER A 134 10.35 15.23 14.31
N TYR A 135 11.18 14.34 13.76
CA TYR A 135 12.61 14.61 13.48
C TYR A 135 13.47 15.12 14.69
N GLY A 136 12.99 15.02 15.94
CA GLY A 136 13.71 15.33 17.19
C GLY A 136 12.88 15.57 18.49
N ALA A 137 11.54 15.62 18.46
CA ALA A 137 10.69 15.89 19.63
C ALA A 137 9.62 14.80 19.88
N HIS A 138 9.57 14.24 21.09
CA HIS A 138 8.51 13.32 21.52
C HIS A 138 7.20 14.07 21.78
N HIS A 139 6.20 13.92 20.90
CA HIS A 139 4.86 14.43 21.14
C HIS A 139 3.99 13.35 21.80
N THR A 140 3.56 13.61 23.04
CA THR A 140 2.55 12.79 23.71
C THR A 140 1.21 13.20 23.13
N VAL A 141 0.71 12.42 22.17
CA VAL A 141 -0.59 12.62 21.53
C VAL A 141 -1.71 12.66 22.58
N VAL A 142 -2.64 13.62 22.44
CA VAL A 142 -3.82 13.73 23.31
C VAL A 142 -4.85 12.69 22.85
N PRO A 143 -5.18 11.68 23.68
CA PRO A 143 -6.15 10.66 23.30
C PRO A 143 -7.51 11.27 22.89
N GLY A 144 -8.04 10.87 21.74
CA GLY A 144 -9.35 11.30 21.24
C GLY A 144 -9.38 12.57 20.38
N VAL A 145 -8.24 13.25 20.17
CA VAL A 145 -8.13 14.42 19.27
C VAL A 145 -7.35 14.06 17.99
N THR A 146 -6.41 13.13 18.09
CA THR A 146 -5.55 12.66 17.00
C THR A 146 -6.00 11.29 16.47
N ALA A 147 -5.77 11.03 15.17
CA ALA A 147 -5.95 9.71 14.59
C ALA A 147 -5.02 8.69 15.26
N ASN A 148 -5.39 7.41 15.15
CA ASN A 148 -4.71 6.31 15.82
C ASN A 148 -3.22 6.26 15.41
N ASN A 149 -2.34 6.49 16.39
CA ASN A 149 -0.88 6.55 16.23
C ASN A 149 -0.20 5.32 16.86
N ASP A 150 -0.97 4.24 17.07
CA ASP A 150 -0.48 2.99 17.65
C ASP A 150 0.12 2.11 16.56
N LYS A 151 1.24 1.46 16.89
CA LYS A 151 1.89 0.51 15.98
C LYS A 151 0.96 -0.66 15.68
N ASP A 152 0.78 -0.97 14.41
CA ASP A 152 0.00 -2.13 13.96
C ASP A 152 0.89 -3.12 13.22
N PRO A 153 1.29 -4.24 13.86
CA PRO A 153 2.08 -5.29 13.20
C PRO A 153 1.22 -6.21 12.33
N SER A 154 -0.10 -6.02 12.28
CA SER A 154 -1.00 -6.87 11.52
C SER A 154 -0.86 -6.66 10.01
N PHE A 155 -1.37 -7.62 9.26
CA PHE A 155 -1.57 -7.52 7.82
C PHE A 155 -2.99 -7.94 7.44
N GLN A 156 -3.39 -7.56 6.24
CA GLN A 156 -4.64 -7.91 5.59
C GLN A 156 -4.37 -8.34 4.14
N ILE A 157 -5.25 -9.15 3.58
CA ILE A 157 -5.13 -9.64 2.21
C ILE A 157 -6.32 -9.16 1.40
N TRP A 158 -6.05 -8.37 0.35
CA TRP A 158 -7.04 -7.92 -0.60
C TRP A 158 -7.09 -8.87 -1.81
N SER A 159 -8.31 -9.23 -2.22
CA SER A 159 -8.56 -10.08 -3.38
C SER A 159 -9.07 -9.22 -4.54
N PRO A 160 -8.30 -9.04 -5.62
CA PRO A 160 -8.67 -8.16 -6.73
C PRO A 160 -9.91 -8.66 -7.50
N PRO A 161 -10.62 -7.76 -8.22
CA PRO A 161 -11.82 -8.13 -8.97
C PRO A 161 -11.63 -9.29 -9.95
N TYR A 162 -10.45 -9.41 -10.55
CA TYR A 162 -10.14 -10.47 -11.53
C TYR A 162 -10.24 -11.89 -10.98
N LEU A 163 -10.15 -12.07 -9.66
CA LEU A 163 -10.31 -13.38 -9.01
C LEU A 163 -11.78 -13.84 -8.97
N TYR A 164 -12.72 -12.95 -9.31
CA TYR A 164 -14.16 -13.21 -9.33
C TYR A 164 -14.75 -13.20 -10.75
N TYR A 165 -13.91 -13.16 -11.79
CA TYR A 165 -14.36 -13.14 -13.19
C TYR A 165 -14.63 -14.53 -13.77
N GLY A 166 -14.19 -15.59 -13.09
CA GLY A 166 -14.35 -16.97 -13.52
C GLY A 166 -13.15 -17.84 -13.13
N PRO A 167 -13.05 -19.05 -13.70
CA PRO A 167 -11.93 -19.94 -13.46
C PRO A 167 -10.59 -19.33 -13.88
N ARG A 168 -9.55 -19.63 -13.10
CA ARG A 168 -8.16 -19.22 -13.38
C ARG A 168 -7.50 -20.22 -14.34
N PRO A 169 -6.62 -19.77 -15.25
CA PRO A 169 -5.76 -20.67 -16.01
C PRO A 169 -4.69 -21.28 -15.09
N ARG A 170 -4.10 -22.40 -15.51
CA ARG A 170 -3.05 -23.10 -14.75
C ARG A 170 -1.79 -23.24 -15.58
N ILE A 171 -0.63 -23.03 -14.95
CA ILE A 171 0.69 -23.33 -15.54
C ILE A 171 1.10 -24.71 -15.05
N THR A 172 0.99 -25.74 -15.88
CA THR A 172 1.32 -27.12 -15.47
C THR A 172 2.81 -27.42 -15.53
N HIS A 173 3.58 -26.62 -16.28
CA HIS A 173 5.04 -26.69 -16.32
C HIS A 173 5.62 -25.33 -16.69
N ALA A 174 6.68 -24.90 -16.01
CA ALA A 174 7.56 -23.82 -16.45
C ALA A 174 9.02 -24.11 -16.07
N PRO A 175 10.01 -23.61 -16.84
CA PRO A 175 11.42 -23.78 -16.51
C PRO A 175 11.82 -22.94 -15.30
N HIS A 176 12.73 -23.47 -14.49
CA HIS A 176 13.29 -22.83 -13.30
C HIS A 176 14.10 -21.57 -13.64
N ALA A 177 14.79 -21.55 -14.78
CA ALA A 177 15.48 -20.37 -15.25
C ALA A 177 15.47 -20.23 -16.78
N VAL A 178 15.53 -19.00 -17.28
CA VAL A 178 15.62 -18.69 -18.70
C VAL A 178 16.73 -17.68 -18.99
N ALA A 179 17.51 -17.95 -20.02
CA ALA A 179 18.51 -17.01 -20.53
C ALA A 179 17.84 -15.87 -21.31
N TRP A 180 18.38 -14.65 -21.21
CA TRP A 180 17.96 -13.52 -22.02
C TRP A 180 17.98 -13.83 -23.52
N GLY A 181 16.98 -13.34 -24.24
CA GLY A 181 16.83 -13.51 -25.69
C GLY A 181 16.51 -14.94 -26.14
N SER A 182 16.49 -15.91 -25.24
CA SER A 182 16.11 -17.29 -25.55
C SER A 182 14.60 -17.44 -25.75
N THR A 183 14.21 -18.59 -26.30
CA THR A 183 12.81 -19.05 -26.24
C THR A 183 12.72 -20.23 -25.28
N PHE A 184 11.58 -20.35 -24.63
CA PHE A 184 11.31 -21.43 -23.69
C PHE A 184 9.86 -21.88 -23.81
N SER A 185 9.56 -23.09 -23.35
CA SER A 185 8.20 -23.63 -23.39
C SER A 185 7.60 -23.62 -21.99
N ILE A 186 6.32 -23.29 -21.92
CA ILE A 186 5.49 -23.49 -20.72
C ILE A 186 4.29 -24.34 -21.10
N ASN A 187 3.83 -25.17 -20.18
CA ASN A 187 2.59 -25.91 -20.36
C ASN A 187 1.46 -25.26 -19.56
N VAL A 188 0.28 -25.22 -20.16
CA VAL A 188 -0.95 -24.64 -19.60
C VAL A 188 -2.15 -25.54 -19.85
N ASP A 189 -3.20 -25.38 -19.04
CA ASP A 189 -4.44 -26.14 -19.14
C ASP A 189 -5.23 -25.86 -20.43
N ASP A 190 -5.36 -24.58 -20.79
CA ASP A 190 -6.10 -24.13 -21.98
C ASP A 190 -5.33 -23.01 -22.70
N PRO A 191 -4.40 -23.36 -23.62
CA PRO A 191 -3.56 -22.38 -24.29
C PRO A 191 -4.35 -21.43 -25.21
N ALA A 192 -5.49 -21.85 -25.77
CA ALA A 192 -6.29 -21.05 -26.68
C ALA A 192 -6.96 -19.85 -25.97
N ALA A 193 -7.23 -19.99 -24.67
CA ALA A 193 -7.83 -18.94 -23.85
C ALA A 193 -6.81 -17.94 -23.27
N ILE A 194 -5.50 -18.23 -23.35
CA ILE A 194 -4.44 -17.34 -22.84
C ILE A 194 -4.27 -16.14 -23.78
N LYS A 195 -4.32 -14.93 -23.22
CA LYS A 195 -4.11 -13.67 -23.94
C LYS A 195 -2.81 -12.97 -23.60
N GLN A 196 -2.27 -13.21 -22.41
CA GLN A 196 -0.99 -12.62 -22.02
C GLN A 196 -0.17 -13.61 -21.20
N VAL A 197 1.14 -13.50 -21.35
CA VAL A 197 2.13 -14.10 -20.45
C VAL A 197 2.91 -12.94 -19.86
N VAL A 198 2.97 -12.83 -18.54
CA VAL A 198 3.65 -11.71 -17.86
C VAL A 198 4.68 -12.20 -16.85
N ALA A 199 5.85 -11.56 -16.85
CA ALA A 199 6.87 -11.72 -15.83
C ALA A 199 6.92 -10.46 -14.95
N MET A 200 6.74 -10.63 -13.64
CA MET A 200 6.75 -9.53 -12.67
C MET A 200 7.88 -9.73 -11.69
N ARG A 201 8.75 -8.73 -11.50
CA ARG A 201 9.84 -8.82 -10.52
C ARG A 201 9.26 -9.04 -9.13
N THR A 202 9.85 -9.94 -8.34
CA THR A 202 9.39 -10.15 -6.95
C THR A 202 9.55 -8.87 -6.13
N PRO A 203 8.51 -8.43 -5.40
CA PRO A 203 8.52 -7.15 -4.70
C PRO A 203 9.39 -7.18 -3.44
N SER A 204 9.94 -6.03 -3.06
CA SER A 204 10.72 -5.80 -1.84
C SER A 204 10.52 -4.37 -1.30
N GLN A 205 9.27 -4.03 -1.00
CA GLN A 205 8.88 -2.66 -0.66
C GLN A 205 9.22 -2.28 0.79
N GLN A 206 9.79 -1.08 0.98
CA GLN A 206 9.97 -0.44 2.28
C GLN A 206 9.91 1.10 2.12
N HIS A 207 9.30 1.81 3.08
CA HIS A 207 9.19 3.28 3.08
C HIS A 207 8.64 3.83 1.75
N VAL A 208 7.51 3.30 1.25
CA VAL A 208 6.93 3.59 -0.07
C VAL A 208 7.81 3.30 -1.29
N ASN A 209 9.02 2.80 -1.09
CA ASN A 209 9.97 2.54 -2.17
C ASN A 209 10.03 1.06 -2.51
N ASP A 210 9.92 0.76 -3.79
CA ASP A 210 10.35 -0.50 -4.38
C ASP A 210 11.03 -0.18 -5.72
N ASN A 211 12.35 -0.33 -5.74
CA ASN A 211 13.16 0.06 -6.91
C ASN A 211 13.32 -1.07 -7.94
N ASP A 212 12.78 -2.26 -7.64
CA ASP A 212 12.94 -3.46 -8.44
C ASP A 212 11.66 -3.79 -9.22
N THR A 213 10.50 -3.49 -8.64
CA THR A 213 9.18 -3.84 -9.19
C THR A 213 9.00 -3.34 -10.62
N ARG A 214 8.69 -4.28 -11.51
CA ARG A 214 8.38 -4.05 -12.91
C ARG A 214 7.53 -5.20 -13.46
N THR A 215 6.73 -4.90 -14.46
CA THR A 215 5.92 -5.89 -15.19
C THR A 215 6.39 -5.96 -16.63
N LEU A 216 6.63 -7.17 -17.13
CA LEU A 216 7.08 -7.44 -18.48
C LEU A 216 6.05 -8.33 -19.16
N GLU A 217 5.42 -7.85 -20.23
CA GLU A 217 4.66 -8.72 -21.11
C GLU A 217 5.63 -9.49 -22.01
N LEU A 218 5.48 -10.81 -22.07
CA LEU A 218 6.32 -11.72 -22.84
C LEU A 218 5.58 -12.15 -24.10
N ALA A 219 6.25 -12.11 -25.26
CA ALA A 219 5.64 -12.62 -26.48
C ALA A 219 5.59 -14.13 -26.41
N PHE A 220 4.50 -14.69 -26.92
CA PHE A 220 4.32 -16.12 -26.95
C PHE A 220 3.52 -16.53 -28.18
N THR A 221 3.65 -17.79 -28.53
CA THR A 221 2.85 -18.46 -29.56
C THR A 221 2.43 -19.81 -29.04
N GLN A 222 1.18 -20.20 -29.28
CA GLN A 222 0.76 -21.57 -29.04
C GLN A 222 1.43 -22.49 -30.05
N THR A 223 2.13 -23.52 -29.57
CA THR A 223 2.88 -24.48 -30.40
C THR A 223 2.43 -25.92 -30.21
N GLY A 224 1.52 -26.17 -29.26
CA GLY A 224 0.94 -27.49 -29.01
C GLY A 224 -0.43 -27.43 -28.33
N PRO A 225 -1.03 -28.60 -28.04
CA PRO A 225 -2.35 -28.69 -27.38
C PRO A 225 -2.34 -28.15 -25.94
N HIS A 226 -1.18 -28.14 -25.28
CA HIS A 226 -0.99 -27.62 -23.93
C HIS A 226 0.21 -26.68 -23.83
N THR A 227 0.84 -26.30 -24.93
CA THR A 227 2.18 -25.68 -24.90
C THR A 227 2.17 -24.30 -25.53
N LEU A 228 2.74 -23.34 -24.80
CA LEU A 228 3.09 -22.02 -25.29
C LEU A 228 4.62 -21.92 -25.39
N THR A 229 5.12 -21.51 -26.56
CA THR A 229 6.52 -21.09 -26.71
C THR A 229 6.60 -19.60 -26.45
N VAL A 230 7.36 -19.22 -25.43
CA VAL A 230 7.51 -17.86 -24.91
C VAL A 230 8.91 -17.35 -25.23
N THR A 231 9.02 -16.05 -25.53
CA THR A 231 10.30 -15.38 -25.75
C THR A 231 10.73 -14.64 -24.49
N ALA A 232 11.92 -14.96 -23.98
CA ALA A 232 12.49 -14.28 -22.82
C ALA A 232 12.88 -12.83 -23.17
N PRO A 233 12.92 -11.91 -22.20
CA PRO A 233 13.41 -10.55 -22.41
C PRO A 233 14.82 -10.55 -23.03
N PRO A 234 15.12 -9.63 -23.96
CA PRO A 234 16.34 -9.72 -24.78
C PRO A 234 17.62 -9.44 -24.00
N THR A 235 17.55 -8.64 -22.93
CA THR A 235 18.73 -8.20 -22.17
C THR A 235 18.42 -7.96 -20.70
N GLY A 236 19.49 -7.87 -19.89
CA GLY A 236 19.43 -7.45 -18.49
C GLY A 236 19.01 -6.00 -18.26
N VAL A 237 18.96 -5.16 -19.31
CA VAL A 237 18.45 -3.78 -19.21
C VAL A 237 16.92 -3.80 -19.07
N VAL A 238 16.25 -4.63 -19.87
CA VAL A 238 14.79 -4.82 -19.80
C VAL A 238 14.42 -5.58 -18.53
N ALA A 239 15.11 -6.71 -18.30
CA ALA A 239 14.87 -7.60 -17.17
C ALA A 239 16.17 -7.89 -16.42
N PRO A 240 16.52 -7.08 -15.41
CA PRO A 240 17.69 -7.31 -14.57
C PRO A 240 17.70 -8.74 -14.03
N PRO A 241 18.89 -9.36 -13.88
CA PRO A 241 18.95 -10.74 -13.43
C PRO A 241 18.28 -10.88 -12.07
N GLY A 242 17.49 -11.94 -11.89
CA GLY A 242 16.78 -12.17 -10.63
C GLY A 242 15.52 -12.98 -10.77
N THR A 243 14.75 -12.98 -9.68
CA THR A 243 13.54 -13.80 -9.52
C THR A 243 12.30 -13.04 -9.96
N TYR A 244 11.44 -13.72 -10.71
CA TYR A 244 10.21 -13.17 -11.24
C TYR A 244 9.04 -14.11 -10.93
N TYR A 245 7.85 -13.53 -10.76
CA TYR A 245 6.58 -14.23 -10.90
C TYR A 245 6.23 -14.34 -12.37
N LEU A 246 6.00 -15.55 -12.85
CA LEU A 246 5.45 -15.86 -14.15
C LEU A 246 3.95 -16.12 -14.02
N PHE A 247 3.12 -15.27 -14.62
CA PHE A 247 1.69 -15.46 -14.73
C PHE A 247 1.28 -15.68 -16.18
N VAL A 248 0.20 -16.45 -16.38
CA VAL A 248 -0.57 -16.44 -17.63
C VAL A 248 -1.94 -15.87 -17.37
N ASN A 249 -2.42 -15.00 -18.25
CA ASN A 249 -3.72 -14.36 -18.14
C ASN A 249 -4.69 -14.95 -19.16
N ARG A 250 -5.81 -15.48 -18.66
CA ARG A 250 -6.96 -15.92 -19.48
C ARG A 250 -7.91 -14.76 -19.72
N GLN A 251 -8.49 -14.68 -20.91
CA GLN A 251 -9.64 -13.79 -21.14
C GLN A 251 -10.92 -14.41 -20.59
N ASN A 252 -11.60 -13.67 -19.70
CA ASN A 252 -12.98 -13.90 -19.30
C ASN A 252 -13.87 -12.75 -19.80
N PRO A 253 -15.21 -12.89 -19.82
CA PRO A 253 -16.11 -11.83 -20.30
C PRO A 253 -15.96 -10.47 -19.58
N LYS A 254 -15.52 -10.49 -18.31
CA LYS A 254 -15.32 -9.29 -17.48
C LYS A 254 -13.90 -8.70 -17.55
N GLY A 255 -12.96 -9.40 -18.19
CA GLY A 255 -11.55 -9.00 -18.25
C GLY A 255 -10.60 -10.18 -18.08
N LEU A 256 -9.33 -9.87 -17.85
CA LEU A 256 -8.28 -10.86 -17.67
C LEU A 256 -8.32 -11.48 -16.27
N THR A 257 -8.04 -12.78 -16.19
CA THR A 257 -7.86 -13.51 -14.92
C THR A 257 -6.50 -14.21 -14.92
N PRO A 258 -5.61 -13.91 -13.96
CA PRO A 258 -4.29 -14.52 -13.88
C PRO A 258 -4.33 -15.92 -13.27
N SER A 259 -3.36 -16.76 -13.65
CA SER A 259 -3.01 -18.00 -12.95
C SER A 259 -2.46 -17.70 -11.55
N VAL A 260 -2.23 -18.74 -10.75
CA VAL A 260 -1.19 -18.66 -9.70
C VAL A 260 0.17 -18.62 -10.39
N ALA A 261 1.10 -17.83 -9.86
CA ALA A 261 2.43 -17.67 -10.44
C ALA A 261 3.26 -18.94 -10.33
N ARG A 262 4.21 -19.09 -11.26
CA ARG A 262 5.44 -19.85 -11.03
C ARG A 262 6.57 -18.87 -10.71
N ILE A 263 7.45 -19.23 -9.80
CA ILE A 263 8.64 -18.44 -9.46
C ILE A 263 9.81 -19.01 -10.27
N PHE A 264 10.36 -18.18 -11.16
CA PHE A 264 11.46 -18.54 -12.04
C PHE A 264 12.52 -17.43 -12.09
N PHE A 265 13.71 -17.76 -12.58
CA PHE A 265 14.82 -16.84 -12.70
C PHE A 265 15.01 -16.38 -14.16
N ILE A 266 15.22 -15.09 -14.37
CA ILE A 266 15.63 -14.55 -15.68
C ILE A 266 17.08 -14.10 -15.54
N GLY A 267 17.96 -14.52 -16.47
CA GLY A 267 19.37 -14.15 -16.43
C GLY A 267 20.17 -14.63 -17.63
N SER A 268 21.42 -15.06 -17.41
CA SER A 268 22.34 -15.47 -18.47
C SER A 268 22.26 -16.95 -18.86
N THR A 269 21.59 -17.78 -18.06
CA THR A 269 21.52 -19.24 -18.25
C THR A 269 20.08 -19.74 -18.18
N SER A 270 19.81 -20.82 -18.91
CA SER A 270 18.52 -21.53 -18.87
C SER A 270 18.65 -22.81 -18.04
N ASP A 271 17.56 -23.17 -17.35
CA ASP A 271 17.42 -24.39 -16.56
C ASP A 271 15.99 -24.91 -16.68
N ASN A 272 15.84 -26.09 -17.29
CA ASN A 272 14.54 -26.71 -17.58
C ASN A 272 13.97 -27.52 -16.41
N ARG A 273 14.60 -27.54 -15.24
CA ARG A 273 13.94 -28.05 -14.03
C ARG A 273 12.65 -27.28 -13.77
N GLU A 274 11.71 -27.89 -13.06
CA GLU A 274 10.43 -27.24 -12.75
C GLU A 274 10.65 -25.96 -11.93
N ALA A 275 10.00 -24.88 -12.33
CA ALA A 275 9.93 -23.64 -11.59
C ALA A 275 9.26 -23.85 -10.22
N VAL A 276 9.57 -22.99 -9.26
CA VAL A 276 8.96 -23.12 -7.93
C VAL A 276 7.47 -22.78 -8.04
N GLN A 277 6.62 -23.68 -7.54
CA GLN A 277 5.20 -23.45 -7.34
C GLN A 277 4.96 -23.04 -5.88
N PRO A 278 4.84 -21.73 -5.57
CA PRO A 278 4.72 -21.27 -4.20
C PRO A 278 3.35 -21.57 -3.57
N MET A 279 2.32 -21.76 -4.39
CA MET A 279 0.93 -21.96 -3.96
C MET A 279 0.21 -22.96 -4.89
N PRO A 280 -0.78 -23.72 -4.40
CA PRO A 280 -1.65 -24.55 -5.25
C PRO A 280 -2.43 -23.69 -6.26
N ASP A 281 -2.74 -24.24 -7.43
CA ASP A 281 -3.45 -23.50 -8.49
C ASP A 281 -4.93 -23.20 -8.15
N ASP A 282 -5.55 -24.04 -7.31
CA ASP A 282 -6.82 -23.78 -6.65
C ASP A 282 -6.57 -23.52 -5.15
N PRO A 283 -6.07 -22.33 -4.76
CA PRO A 283 -6.03 -22.02 -3.35
C PRO A 283 -7.47 -22.09 -2.83
N ALA A 284 -7.69 -22.79 -1.71
CA ALA A 284 -9.00 -22.90 -1.10
C ALA A 284 -9.66 -21.52 -1.05
N PRO A 285 -10.97 -21.39 -1.36
CA PRO A 285 -11.64 -20.10 -1.32
C PRO A 285 -11.35 -19.45 0.03
N ALA A 286 -10.86 -18.21 0.00
CA ALA A 286 -10.62 -17.46 1.22
C ALA A 286 -11.90 -17.51 2.06
N HIS A 287 -11.87 -18.23 3.19
CA HIS A 287 -13.00 -18.28 4.10
C HIS A 287 -13.24 -16.88 4.64
N GLY A 288 -14.15 -16.14 4.00
CA GLY A 288 -14.56 -14.81 4.43
C GLY A 288 -13.44 -13.77 4.32
N GLY A 289 -13.61 -12.81 3.42
CA GLY A 289 -13.03 -11.50 3.63
C GLY A 289 -13.50 -10.97 4.99
N SER A 290 -12.57 -10.83 5.91
CA SER A 290 -12.70 -10.08 7.15
C SER A 290 -11.28 -10.02 7.74
N ALA A 291 -10.60 -8.88 7.92
CA ALA A 291 -11.14 -7.56 8.21
C ALA A 291 -12.32 -7.59 9.20
N ALA A 292 -12.47 -8.68 9.96
CA ALA A 292 -13.22 -8.66 11.19
C ALA A 292 -12.22 -8.06 12.16
N PRO A 293 -12.48 -6.87 12.71
CA PRO A 293 -11.71 -6.44 13.87
C PRO A 293 -11.88 -7.56 14.90
N VAL A 294 -10.76 -8.09 15.41
CA VAL A 294 -10.78 -8.57 16.78
C VAL A 294 -11.36 -7.40 17.57
N LYS A 295 -12.53 -7.61 18.20
CA LYS A 295 -13.18 -6.59 19.02
C LYS A 295 -12.13 -5.96 19.92
N ASP A 296 -12.15 -4.64 19.93
CA ASP A 296 -11.14 -3.71 20.46
C ASP A 296 -10.98 -3.74 22.01
N ASP A 297 -11.30 -4.87 22.64
CA ASP A 297 -11.28 -5.03 24.09
C ASP A 297 -10.22 -6.06 24.55
N SER A 298 -9.52 -6.70 23.61
CA SER A 298 -8.39 -7.55 23.95
C SER A 298 -7.36 -7.58 22.81
N TYR A 299 -6.31 -6.79 22.94
CA TYR A 299 -5.03 -7.02 22.25
C TYR A 299 -4.46 -8.35 22.77
N GLN A 300 -4.99 -9.47 22.28
CA GLN A 300 -4.44 -10.79 22.51
C GLN A 300 -3.65 -11.16 21.26
N ALA A 301 -2.37 -11.45 21.48
CA ALA A 301 -1.32 -11.79 20.52
C ALA A 301 -1.61 -13.08 19.74
N THR A 302 -2.76 -13.17 19.07
CA THR A 302 -3.28 -14.43 18.53
C THR A 302 -2.75 -14.76 17.14
N TYR A 303 -1.97 -13.87 16.50
CA TYR A 303 -1.38 -14.11 15.17
C TYR A 303 0.14 -13.94 15.12
N LEU A 304 0.80 -13.72 16.25
CA LEU A 304 2.25 -13.56 16.29
C LEU A 304 2.91 -14.93 16.50
N GLY A 305 3.74 -15.37 15.56
CA GLY A 305 4.72 -16.42 15.82
C GLY A 305 5.71 -16.00 16.93
N ALA A 306 6.57 -16.90 17.40
CA ALA A 306 7.43 -16.66 18.57
C ALA A 306 8.25 -15.35 18.50
N ALA A 307 8.74 -14.98 17.31
CA ALA A 307 9.45 -13.71 17.09
C ALA A 307 8.55 -12.47 17.24
N GLY A 308 7.31 -12.55 16.77
CA GLY A 308 6.32 -11.47 16.94
C GLY A 308 5.90 -11.31 18.40
N GLN A 309 5.73 -12.41 19.14
CA GLN A 309 5.41 -12.36 20.58
C GLN A 309 6.57 -11.78 21.40
N GLN A 310 7.81 -12.00 20.98
CA GLN A 310 8.98 -11.44 21.64
C GLN A 310 9.12 -9.92 21.38
N ALA A 311 8.75 -9.45 20.20
CA ALA A 311 8.67 -8.02 19.88
C ALA A 311 7.52 -7.31 20.63
N ASP A 312 6.38 -7.98 20.81
CA ASP A 312 5.24 -7.45 21.57
C ASP A 312 5.56 -7.28 23.08
N ARG A 313 6.29 -8.25 23.65
CA ARG A 313 6.72 -8.20 25.07
C ARG A 313 7.73 -7.09 25.35
N SER A 314 8.63 -6.78 24.42
CA SER A 314 9.60 -5.70 24.60
C SER A 314 8.94 -4.32 24.52
N ILE A 315 7.86 -4.18 23.75
CA ILE A 315 7.04 -2.96 23.65
C ILE A 315 6.23 -2.75 24.94
N SER A 316 5.58 -3.80 25.45
CA SER A 316 4.77 -3.73 26.69
C SER A 316 5.59 -3.33 27.93
N ALA A 317 6.85 -3.77 28.02
CA ALA A 317 7.75 -3.41 29.11
C ALA A 317 8.13 -1.92 29.12
N ALA A 318 8.18 -1.26 27.97
CA ALA A 318 8.52 0.16 27.86
C ALA A 318 7.36 1.09 28.28
N VAL A 319 6.12 0.63 28.14
CA VAL A 319 4.91 1.44 28.44
C VAL A 319 4.52 1.39 29.93
N SER A 320 4.82 0.30 30.64
CA SER A 320 4.37 0.08 32.02
C SER A 320 5.08 0.89 33.12
N ASN A 321 6.14 1.65 32.80
CA ASN A 321 7.07 2.19 33.82
C ASN A 321 6.91 3.68 34.18
N ARG A 322 5.72 4.29 34.06
CA ARG A 322 5.51 5.67 34.57
C ARG A 322 4.20 5.81 35.37
N PRO A 323 4.25 6.13 36.68
CA PRO A 323 3.04 6.29 37.47
C PRO A 323 2.34 7.62 37.16
N VAL A 324 1.03 7.51 36.89
CA VAL A 324 0.04 8.55 36.59
C VAL A 324 -0.07 9.64 37.69
N ALA A 325 0.49 9.39 38.88
CA ALA A 325 0.43 10.31 40.03
C ALA A 325 1.20 11.63 39.83
N THR A 326 2.11 11.71 38.86
CA THR A 326 2.99 12.88 38.66
C THR A 326 2.34 14.03 37.87
N LEU A 327 1.17 13.82 37.26
CA LEU A 327 0.52 14.80 36.39
C LEU A 327 -0.41 15.77 37.15
N ALA A 328 -1.06 15.31 38.21
CA ALA A 328 -2.00 16.12 39.01
C ALA A 328 -1.30 17.21 39.86
N SER A 329 -0.04 16.98 40.28
CA SER A 329 0.73 17.95 41.07
C SER A 329 1.34 19.08 40.23
N ARG A 330 1.51 18.88 38.92
CA ARG A 330 2.07 19.90 38.01
C ARG A 330 1.00 20.86 37.47
N LEU A 331 -0.25 20.40 37.30
CA LEU A 331 -1.37 21.23 36.85
C LEU A 331 -1.85 22.23 37.92
N SER A 332 -1.75 21.88 39.20
CA SER A 332 -2.10 22.77 40.32
C SER A 332 -1.09 23.89 40.55
N GLY A 333 0.16 23.73 40.09
CA GLY A 333 1.20 24.77 40.12
C GLY A 333 1.02 25.85 39.05
N LEU A 334 0.53 25.49 37.86
CA LEU A 334 0.38 26.45 36.74
C LEU A 334 -0.79 27.43 36.93
N VAL A 335 -1.85 27.01 37.62
CA VAL A 335 -3.06 27.85 37.84
C VAL A 335 -2.83 28.93 38.92
N ARG A 336 -1.82 28.79 39.79
CA ARG A 336 -1.46 29.83 40.78
C ARG A 336 -0.54 30.93 40.25
N ALA A 337 0.08 30.76 39.08
CA ALA A 337 1.11 31.68 38.59
C ALA A 337 0.58 32.79 37.66
N THR A 338 -0.67 32.74 37.20
CA THR A 338 -1.18 33.63 36.15
C THR A 338 -2.59 34.15 36.40
N THR A 339 -2.80 34.88 37.50
CA THR A 339 -4.07 35.60 37.72
C THR A 339 -3.86 37.10 37.79
N GLY A 340 -3.98 37.75 36.63
CA GLY A 340 -4.36 39.16 36.51
C GLY A 340 -5.76 39.25 35.89
N GLY A 341 -6.78 39.38 36.74
CA GLY A 341 -8.12 39.98 36.54
C GLY A 341 -9.03 39.64 35.35
N ALA A 342 -8.54 39.45 34.13
CA ALA A 342 -9.35 39.39 32.91
C ALA A 342 -9.44 37.98 32.26
N SER A 343 -8.68 37.01 32.76
CA SER A 343 -8.47 35.74 32.04
C SER A 343 -9.39 34.59 32.43
N VAL A 344 -10.20 34.72 33.49
CA VAL A 344 -11.07 33.62 33.94
C VAL A 344 -12.16 33.33 32.91
N ALA A 345 -12.74 34.34 32.28
CA ALA A 345 -13.77 34.15 31.26
C ALA A 345 -13.23 33.46 29.99
N VAL A 346 -12.01 33.80 29.56
CA VAL A 346 -11.37 33.23 28.37
C VAL A 346 -10.89 31.80 28.62
N ALA A 347 -10.32 31.52 29.80
CA ALA A 347 -9.92 30.17 30.19
C ALA A 347 -11.13 29.23 30.33
N THR A 348 -12.25 29.71 30.87
CA THR A 348 -13.49 28.91 30.98
C THR A 348 -14.13 28.66 29.61
N LEU A 349 -14.05 29.64 28.69
CA LEU A 349 -14.56 29.51 27.32
C LEU A 349 -13.73 28.51 26.50
N LEU A 350 -12.40 28.55 26.62
CA LEU A 350 -11.50 27.60 25.96
C LEU A 350 -11.64 26.18 26.52
N LEU A 351 -11.90 26.04 27.82
CA LEU A 351 -12.14 24.74 28.45
C LEU A 351 -13.49 24.14 28.04
N ALA A 352 -14.54 24.97 27.90
CA ALA A 352 -15.85 24.51 27.43
C ALA A 352 -15.84 24.11 25.95
N LEU A 353 -15.05 24.80 25.11
CA LEU A 353 -14.81 24.47 23.71
C LEU A 353 -13.97 23.18 23.55
N ALA A 354 -12.95 22.98 24.38
CA ALA A 354 -12.14 21.76 24.39
C ALA A 354 -12.90 20.51 24.88
N LEU A 355 -13.97 20.70 25.67
CA LEU A 355 -14.80 19.62 26.23
C LEU A 355 -16.13 19.41 25.47
N GLY A 356 -16.40 20.15 24.38
CA GLY A 356 -17.59 19.95 23.55
C GLY A 356 -18.94 20.30 24.23
N LEU A 357 -18.93 21.09 25.31
CA LEU A 357 -20.16 21.48 26.02
C LEU A 357 -20.82 22.69 25.33
N GLY A 358 -21.97 22.48 24.69
CA GLY A 358 -22.73 23.54 24.00
C GLY A 358 -23.35 24.56 24.97
N ILE A 359 -22.90 25.82 24.91
CA ILE A 359 -23.48 26.91 25.72
C ILE A 359 -24.47 27.71 24.86
N ARG A 360 -25.76 27.73 25.25
CA ARG A 360 -26.76 28.67 24.71
C ARG A 360 -26.53 30.06 25.30
N ALA A 361 -26.05 31.01 24.50
CA ALA A 361 -25.89 32.40 24.92
C ALA A 361 -27.25 33.15 24.96
N ARG A 362 -27.63 33.71 26.12
CA ARG A 362 -28.67 34.75 26.21
C ARG A 362 -27.99 36.12 26.19
N ARG A 363 -28.47 37.01 25.31
CA ARG A 363 -28.00 38.39 25.13
C ARG A 363 -28.12 39.20 26.43
N TRP A 364 -27.06 39.91 26.80
CA TRP A 364 -27.11 41.02 27.76
C TRP A 364 -26.79 42.34 27.04
N VAL A 365 -27.73 43.28 27.15
CA VAL A 365 -27.62 44.67 26.69
C VAL A 365 -26.75 45.43 27.70
N VAL A 366 -25.68 46.08 27.24
CA VAL A 366 -24.87 46.97 28.08
C VAL A 366 -25.30 48.42 27.85
N ARG A 367 -25.78 49.06 28.92
CA ARG A 367 -26.14 50.47 29.02
C ARG A 367 -24.87 51.28 29.30
N ARG A 368 -24.54 52.29 28.48
CA ARG A 368 -23.45 53.25 28.76
C ARG A 368 -23.80 54.13 29.95
N VAL A 369 -22.84 54.34 30.85
CA VAL A 369 -22.83 55.47 31.79
C VAL A 369 -21.61 56.33 31.47
N ARG A 370 -21.85 57.62 31.25
CA ARG A 370 -20.83 58.67 31.13
C ARG A 370 -20.41 59.12 32.53
N GLY A 371 -19.11 59.36 32.69
CA GLY A 371 -18.50 60.24 33.68
C GLY A 371 -17.37 60.96 32.98
#